data_AF-A0A1I0JK69-F1
#
_entry.id   AF-A0A1I0JK69-F1
#
_cell.length_a   1.000
_cell.length_b   1.000
_cell.length_c   1.000
_cell.angle_alpha   90.00
_cell.angle_beta   90.00
_cell.angle_gamma   90.00
#
_symmetry.space_group_name_H-M   'P 1'
#
loop_
_entity.id
_entity.type
_entity.pdbx_description
1 polymer ?
#
loop_
_entity_poly.entity_id
_entity_poly.type
_entity_poly.pdbx_seq_one_letter_code
_entity_poly.pdbx_strand_id
1 'polypeptide(L)'
;MSSNRTDIVPAASTQLATPSYRQDLQIFERSLLAFIEQHGLPTQNVLVPVSERVKVFGNIEGVLDQLGLQHKQQSVYISKFIAATASGLFDAALNYLWDETVAELRKRVAQYDLDYFFDLAVKNPDKRKKLSTSDDLAHIDDCDLIRGASELGLVSELGYRHLDYIRYMRNWASAAHPNQNQLTGLQLVGWFETCVREVITLPETNVAAQIGKLLRNVRANPLDAAGANQVAAFFIELTSDQSNNLAAGFFGIYTNDQSLPQARVNVTLLAPFLWPFVSEATRKELGIKYAQFVSNNDADRAKWAREFLDAVGAASYIPDNIRAAEIETALQELLSAHRGWNNFHVEPAFSRRLATLVDEKGHVPQAVSIRYVETLTEVFLTNGNGVAWSADPIYQMLLSRLDSTQALLAVLSFRNKHLASKLQFDLCGQKYNELLTLAKTKVSSPQGLEIISLIENYRGPREAMAKETRLMEKVSAITRSLGV
;
A
#
# COMPACT_ATOMS: atom_id res chain seq x y z
N MET A 1 72.98 16.08 54.36
CA MET A 1 72.43 15.35 53.20
C MET A 1 70.93 15.51 53.23
N SER A 2 70.41 16.21 52.23
CA SER A 2 69.01 16.59 52.04
C SER A 2 68.07 15.41 51.79
N SER A 3 66.82 15.61 52.25
CA SER A 3 65.50 15.36 51.62
C SER A 3 65.21 13.97 50.99
N ASN A 4 64.00 13.42 51.03
CA ASN A 4 62.66 14.00 50.90
C ASN A 4 61.64 13.20 51.74
N ARG A 5 60.83 13.91 52.53
CA ARG A 5 59.47 13.46 52.87
C ARG A 5 58.59 13.87 51.70
N THR A 6 57.93 12.90 51.09
CA THR A 6 56.91 13.13 50.06
C THR A 6 55.63 13.58 50.75
N ASP A 7 55.39 14.89 50.75
CA ASP A 7 54.10 15.47 51.11
C ASP A 7 53.08 15.08 50.04
N ILE A 8 52.05 14.34 50.44
CA ILE A 8 50.86 14.11 49.63
C ILE A 8 50.03 15.39 49.71
N VAL A 9 50.14 16.23 48.69
CA VAL A 9 49.25 17.37 48.47
C VAL A 9 47.86 16.81 48.13
N PRO A 10 46.79 17.17 48.86
CA PRO A 10 45.45 16.85 48.41
C PRO A 10 45.18 17.66 47.14
N ALA A 11 44.85 16.97 46.06
CA ALA A 11 44.38 17.60 44.83
C ALA A 11 43.24 18.56 45.18
N ALA A 12 43.45 19.85 44.94
CA ALA A 12 42.41 20.85 45.06
C ALA A 12 41.25 20.41 44.17
N SER A 13 40.13 20.02 44.79
CA SER A 13 38.87 19.86 44.12
C SER A 13 38.48 21.24 43.58
N THR A 14 38.76 21.49 42.30
CA THR A 14 38.18 22.59 41.55
C THR A 14 36.67 22.32 41.51
N GLN A 15 35.95 22.79 42.52
CA GLN A 15 34.52 23.01 42.41
C GLN A 15 34.36 24.04 41.28
N LEU A 16 34.05 23.57 40.08
CA LEU A 16 33.56 24.40 39.00
C LEU A 16 32.34 25.14 39.57
N ALA A 17 32.50 26.44 39.82
CA ALA A 17 31.41 27.29 40.24
C ALA A 17 30.28 27.14 39.20
N THR A 18 29.06 26.87 39.67
CA THR A 18 27.89 26.79 38.79
C THR A 18 27.85 28.06 37.94
N PRO A 19 27.83 27.96 36.59
CA PRO A 19 27.83 29.14 35.74
C PRO A 19 26.64 30.02 36.11
N SER A 20 26.89 31.28 36.44
CA SER A 20 25.84 32.27 36.64
C SER A 20 25.40 32.76 35.26
N TYR A 21 24.78 31.89 34.45
CA TYR A 21 24.37 32.19 33.07
C TYR A 21 23.59 33.51 32.97
N ARG A 22 22.83 33.85 34.02
CA ARG A 22 22.11 35.13 34.12
C ARG A 22 23.04 36.33 34.02
N GLN A 23 24.14 36.35 34.77
CA GLN A 23 25.07 37.50 34.78
C GLN A 23 25.79 37.62 33.44
N ASP A 24 26.28 36.52 32.89
CA ASP A 24 27.00 36.52 31.62
C ASP A 24 26.11 36.98 30.46
N LEU A 25 24.88 36.48 30.40
CA LEU A 25 23.89 36.88 29.38
C LEU A 25 23.45 38.34 29.53
N GLN A 26 23.32 38.85 30.76
CA GLN A 26 23.02 40.26 31.01
C GLN A 26 24.15 41.19 30.55
N ILE A 27 25.41 40.80 30.81
CA ILE A 27 26.57 41.55 30.36
C ILE A 27 26.62 41.55 28.82
N PHE A 28 26.47 40.37 28.21
CA PHE A 28 26.44 40.23 26.76
C PHE A 28 25.36 41.09 26.10
N GLU A 29 24.11 41.01 26.58
CA GLU A 29 23.00 41.80 26.05
C GLU A 29 23.27 43.30 26.18
N ARG A 30 23.73 43.76 27.34
CA ARG A 30 24.01 45.18 27.56
C ARG A 30 25.08 45.69 26.60
N SER A 31 26.17 44.96 26.43
CA SER A 31 27.25 45.32 25.52
C SER A 31 26.78 45.36 24.06
N LEU A 32 25.98 44.37 23.64
CA LEU A 32 25.45 44.29 22.28
C LEU A 32 24.46 45.43 21.99
N LEU A 33 23.49 45.67 22.87
CA LEU A 33 22.49 46.72 22.69
C LEU A 33 23.12 48.12 22.73
N ALA A 34 24.12 48.35 23.59
CA ALA A 34 24.86 49.62 23.61
C ALA A 34 25.59 49.87 22.29
N PHE A 35 26.20 48.84 21.71
CA PHE A 35 26.83 48.94 20.38
C PHE A 35 25.81 49.27 19.29
N ILE A 36 24.65 48.61 19.29
CA ILE A 36 23.56 48.85 18.34
C ILE A 36 23.04 50.30 18.47
N GLU A 37 22.79 50.75 19.71
CA GLU A 37 22.32 52.10 20.01
C GLU A 37 23.33 53.18 19.60
N GLN A 38 24.63 52.94 19.81
CA GLN A 38 25.70 53.85 19.38
C GLN A 38 25.67 54.11 17.86
N HIS A 39 25.14 53.18 17.07
CA HIS A 39 24.99 53.30 15.62
C HIS A 39 23.59 53.80 15.20
N GLY A 40 22.75 54.23 16.15
CA GLY A 40 21.42 54.77 15.88
C GLY A 40 20.39 53.72 15.45
N LEU A 41 20.66 52.44 15.71
CA LEU A 41 19.76 51.34 15.39
C LEU A 41 18.77 51.05 16.53
N PRO A 42 17.59 50.49 16.24
CA PRO A 42 16.59 50.17 17.26
C PRO A 42 17.10 49.08 18.22
N THR A 43 16.76 49.22 19.50
CA THR A 43 17.13 48.27 20.57
C THR A 43 15.93 47.69 21.31
N GLN A 44 14.75 48.29 21.16
CA GLN A 44 13.53 47.81 21.81
C GLN A 44 12.99 46.57 21.12
N ASN A 45 12.65 45.53 21.90
CA ASN A 45 12.04 44.30 21.39
C ASN A 45 12.86 43.60 20.29
N VAL A 46 14.17 43.85 20.23
CA VAL A 46 15.07 43.21 19.26
C VAL A 46 15.46 41.80 19.70
N LEU A 47 15.63 41.61 21.00
CA LEU A 47 16.06 40.35 21.58
C LEU A 47 15.06 39.88 22.65
N VAL A 48 14.86 38.57 22.72
CA VAL A 48 14.05 37.93 23.75
C VAL A 48 14.69 38.18 25.14
N PRO A 49 13.92 38.48 26.20
CA PRO A 49 14.46 38.83 27.50
C PRO A 49 15.43 37.78 28.08
N VAL A 50 16.49 38.23 28.77
CA VAL A 50 17.48 37.34 29.41
C VAL A 50 16.84 36.27 30.31
N SER A 51 15.73 36.61 30.99
CA SER A 51 15.03 35.64 31.84
C SER A 51 14.56 34.39 31.10
N GLU A 52 14.15 34.50 29.83
CA GLU A 52 13.76 33.35 29.00
C GLU A 52 14.99 32.57 28.54
N ARG A 53 16.08 33.26 28.18
CA ARG A 53 17.35 32.61 27.81
C ARG A 53 17.91 31.77 28.94
N VAL A 54 17.85 32.29 30.17
CA VAL A 54 18.26 31.56 31.38
C VAL A 54 17.41 30.29 31.58
N LYS A 55 16.11 30.31 31.25
CA LYS A 55 15.29 29.08 31.29
C LYS A 55 15.79 28.05 30.28
N VAL A 56 16.22 28.46 29.09
CA VAL A 56 16.80 27.52 28.12
C VAL A 56 18.09 26.92 28.67
N PHE A 57 19.07 27.73 29.07
CA PHE A 57 20.35 27.24 29.59
C PHE A 57 20.21 26.41 30.87
N GLY A 58 19.20 26.67 31.69
CA GLY A 58 18.91 25.84 32.87
C GLY A 58 18.34 24.45 32.55
N ASN A 59 17.92 24.17 31.31
CA ASN A 59 17.30 22.90 30.92
C ASN A 59 18.01 22.21 29.73
N ILE A 60 18.81 22.93 28.96
CA ILE A 60 19.35 22.45 27.69
C ILE A 60 20.32 21.27 27.83
N GLU A 61 21.07 21.19 28.94
CA GLU A 61 22.00 20.09 29.20
C GLU A 61 21.29 18.74 29.21
N GLY A 62 20.12 18.65 29.88
CA GLY A 62 19.33 17.42 29.93
C GLY A 62 18.80 16.96 28.57
N VAL A 63 18.63 17.89 27.61
CA VAL A 63 18.27 17.53 26.23
C VAL A 63 19.52 17.12 25.44
N LEU A 64 20.64 17.83 25.60
CA LEU A 64 21.90 17.51 24.95
C LEU A 64 22.42 16.13 25.36
N ASP A 65 22.20 15.70 26.60
CA ASP A 65 22.62 14.39 27.10
C ASP A 65 21.90 13.21 26.42
N GLN A 66 20.77 13.46 25.77
CA GLN A 66 20.07 12.46 24.96
C GLN A 66 20.79 12.22 23.61
N LEU A 67 21.65 13.14 23.18
CA LEU A 67 22.42 13.01 21.94
C LEU A 67 23.69 12.18 22.18
N GLY A 68 23.86 11.13 21.38
CA GLY A 68 25.10 10.37 21.34
C GLY A 68 26.31 11.22 20.88
N LEU A 69 27.52 10.80 21.25
CA LEU A 69 28.76 11.54 20.96
C LEU A 69 28.92 11.86 19.47
N GLN A 70 28.60 10.89 18.60
CA GLN A 70 28.69 11.06 17.15
C GLN A 70 27.73 12.14 16.62
N HIS A 71 26.49 12.17 17.13
CA HIS A 71 25.52 13.21 16.78
C HIS A 71 26.04 14.59 17.23
N LYS A 72 26.48 14.70 18.50
CA LYS A 72 27.05 15.96 19.03
C LYS A 72 28.17 16.52 18.17
N GLN A 73 29.06 15.67 17.66
CA GLN A 73 30.19 16.09 16.81
C GLN A 73 29.77 16.60 15.42
N GLN A 74 28.61 16.20 14.92
CA GLN A 74 28.14 16.52 13.57
C GLN A 74 27.05 17.60 13.54
N SER A 75 26.45 17.92 14.70
CA SER A 75 25.34 18.86 14.82
C SER A 75 25.76 20.33 14.86
N VAL A 76 26.21 20.84 13.71
CA VAL A 76 26.57 22.25 13.52
C VAL A 76 25.36 23.16 13.77
N TYR A 77 24.14 22.76 13.38
CA TYR A 77 22.97 23.61 13.58
C TYR A 77 22.52 23.63 15.04
N ILE A 78 22.71 22.56 15.82
CA ILE A 78 22.52 22.62 17.28
C ILE A 78 23.49 23.62 17.92
N SER A 79 24.74 23.68 17.46
CA SER A 79 25.70 24.70 17.93
C SER A 79 25.21 26.12 17.62
N LYS A 80 24.69 26.34 16.41
CA LYS A 80 24.10 27.63 16.00
C LYS A 80 22.82 27.97 16.79
N PHE A 81 21.98 26.97 17.08
CA PHE A 81 20.79 27.09 17.92
C PHE A 81 21.16 27.62 19.32
N ILE A 82 22.19 27.05 19.94
CA ILE A 82 22.68 27.49 21.26
C ILE A 82 23.18 28.94 21.19
N ALA A 83 23.98 29.28 20.18
CA ALA A 83 24.51 30.63 20.00
C ALA A 83 23.41 31.69 19.75
N ALA A 84 22.42 31.36 18.92
CA ALA A 84 21.26 32.21 18.67
C ALA A 84 20.40 32.40 19.93
N THR A 85 20.22 31.34 20.71
CA THR A 85 19.52 31.37 22.01
C THR A 85 20.23 32.30 22.99
N ALA A 86 21.55 32.19 23.15
CA ALA A 86 22.35 33.08 23.99
C ALA A 86 22.19 34.55 23.56
N SER A 87 22.18 34.77 22.25
CA SER A 87 22.03 36.09 21.67
C SER A 87 20.63 36.69 21.85
N GLY A 88 19.62 35.85 22.11
CA GLY A 88 18.22 36.27 22.26
C GLY A 88 17.42 36.28 20.96
N LEU A 89 17.92 35.64 19.90
CA LEU A 89 17.24 35.50 18.61
C LEU A 89 16.56 34.14 18.55
N PHE A 90 15.40 34.01 19.19
CA PHE A 90 14.68 32.73 19.29
C PHE A 90 14.09 32.29 17.95
N ASP A 91 13.79 33.22 17.05
CA ASP A 91 13.41 32.93 15.67
C ASP A 91 14.54 32.22 14.90
N ALA A 92 15.76 32.74 15.00
CA ALA A 92 16.94 32.16 14.38
C ALA A 92 17.30 30.83 15.03
N ALA A 93 17.20 30.74 16.37
CA ALA A 93 17.38 29.48 17.08
C ALA A 93 16.42 28.42 16.54
N LEU A 94 15.11 28.71 16.52
CA LEU A 94 14.10 27.77 16.04
C LEU A 94 14.34 27.35 14.58
N ASN A 95 14.79 28.26 13.71
CA ASN A 95 15.20 27.92 12.35
C ASN A 95 16.39 26.95 12.31
N TYR A 96 17.43 27.17 13.11
CA TYR A 96 18.57 26.24 13.16
C TYR A 96 18.18 24.87 13.73
N LEU A 97 17.34 24.83 14.76
CA LEU A 97 16.80 23.57 15.26
C LEU A 97 16.04 22.82 14.16
N TRP A 98 15.22 23.55 13.39
CA TRP A 98 14.48 22.99 12.29
C TRP A 98 15.38 22.46 11.18
N ASP A 99 16.42 23.21 10.80
CA ASP A 99 17.41 22.80 9.81
C ASP A 99 18.09 21.48 10.21
N GLU A 100 18.51 21.34 11.49
CA GLU A 100 19.06 20.09 12.01
C GLU A 100 18.04 18.95 11.85
N THR A 101 16.79 19.20 12.28
CA THR A 101 15.71 18.20 12.27
C THR A 101 15.40 17.71 10.86
N VAL A 102 15.27 18.62 9.90
CA VAL A 102 14.98 18.30 8.50
C VAL A 102 16.17 17.61 7.84
N ALA A 103 17.41 18.03 8.14
CA ALA A 103 18.60 17.36 7.63
C ALA A 103 18.65 15.89 8.09
N GLU A 104 18.35 15.64 9.36
CA GLU A 104 18.36 14.31 9.95
C GLU A 104 17.20 13.44 9.42
N LEU A 105 16.05 14.04 9.14
CA LEU A 105 14.92 13.36 8.49
C LEU A 105 15.23 13.01 7.03
N ARG A 106 15.85 13.92 6.26
CA ARG A 106 16.28 13.65 4.86
C ARG A 106 17.33 12.55 4.80
N LYS A 107 18.32 12.56 5.70
CA LYS A 107 19.31 11.47 5.80
C LYS A 107 18.64 10.13 6.04
N ARG A 108 17.63 10.09 6.93
CA ARG A 108 16.84 8.88 7.15
C ARG A 108 16.15 8.46 5.87
N VAL A 109 15.33 9.31 5.26
CA VAL A 109 14.60 9.01 4.01
C VAL A 109 15.56 8.52 2.90
N ALA A 110 16.75 9.10 2.77
CA ALA A 110 17.73 8.69 1.77
C ALA A 110 18.20 7.22 1.91
N GLN A 111 18.06 6.62 3.08
CA GLN A 111 18.38 5.21 3.32
C GLN A 111 17.25 4.24 2.90
N TYR A 112 16.12 4.75 2.40
CA TYR A 112 14.91 3.98 2.02
C TYR A 112 14.76 3.79 0.53
N ASP A 113 13.67 3.13 0.14
CA ASP A 113 13.18 3.14 -1.24
C ASP A 113 12.66 4.55 -1.58
N LEU A 114 13.55 5.35 -2.18
CA LEU A 114 13.27 6.73 -2.57
C LEU A 114 12.10 6.84 -3.53
N ASP A 115 11.94 5.88 -4.45
CA ASP A 115 10.83 5.88 -5.39
C ASP A 115 9.50 5.77 -4.65
N TYR A 116 9.42 4.84 -3.70
CA TYR A 116 8.22 4.67 -2.90
C TYR A 116 7.96 5.88 -2.00
N PHE A 117 9.00 6.43 -1.37
CA PHE A 117 8.87 7.67 -0.59
C PHE A 117 8.33 8.82 -1.44
N PHE A 118 8.85 9.01 -2.66
CA PHE A 118 8.38 10.08 -3.54
C PHE A 118 6.92 9.86 -3.98
N ASP A 119 6.48 8.61 -4.18
CA ASP A 119 5.06 8.30 -4.48
C ASP A 119 4.12 8.72 -3.34
N LEU A 120 4.54 8.53 -2.09
CA LEU A 120 3.78 8.94 -0.90
C LEU A 120 3.82 10.47 -0.70
N ALA A 121 5.02 11.04 -0.79
CA ALA A 121 5.26 12.44 -0.52
C ALA A 121 4.67 13.36 -1.61
N VAL A 122 4.71 12.98 -2.89
CA VAL A 122 4.37 13.86 -4.00
C VAL A 122 3.13 13.36 -4.75
N LYS A 123 1.97 13.91 -4.40
CA LYS A 123 0.68 13.56 -5.04
C LYS A 123 0.54 14.06 -6.49
N ASN A 124 1.34 15.04 -6.90
CA ASN A 124 1.31 15.57 -8.26
C ASN A 124 2.19 14.71 -9.19
N PRO A 125 1.63 14.03 -10.20
CA PRO A 125 2.38 13.13 -11.07
C PRO A 125 3.52 13.79 -11.85
N ASP A 126 3.37 15.04 -12.26
CA ASP A 126 4.37 15.75 -13.07
C ASP A 126 5.57 16.21 -12.25
N LYS A 127 5.35 16.54 -10.96
CA LYS A 127 6.44 16.76 -10.01
C LYS A 127 7.13 15.43 -9.68
N ARG A 128 6.36 14.37 -9.43
CA ARG A 128 6.87 13.05 -9.05
C ARG A 128 7.85 12.47 -10.08
N LYS A 129 7.56 12.61 -11.37
CA LYS A 129 8.42 12.12 -12.48
C LYS A 129 9.83 12.72 -12.49
N LYS A 130 10.06 13.84 -11.81
CA LYS A 130 11.36 14.54 -11.78
C LYS A 130 12.24 14.14 -10.59
N LEU A 131 11.77 13.23 -9.74
CA LEU A 131 12.40 12.89 -8.47
C LEU A 131 12.78 11.42 -8.47
N SER A 132 14.05 11.11 -8.23
CA SER A 132 14.56 9.74 -8.32
C SER A 132 15.70 9.43 -7.34
N THR A 133 16.46 10.46 -6.97
CA THR A 133 17.73 10.32 -6.23
C THR A 133 17.65 10.99 -4.85
N SER A 134 18.64 10.71 -3.99
CA SER A 134 18.72 11.34 -2.67
C SER A 134 18.85 12.86 -2.74
N ASP A 135 19.48 13.37 -3.81
CA ASP A 135 19.69 14.80 -4.02
C ASP A 135 18.35 15.51 -4.27
N ASP A 136 17.40 14.81 -4.88
CA ASP A 136 16.05 15.31 -5.15
C ASP A 136 15.22 15.55 -3.87
N LEU A 137 15.64 15.01 -2.72
CA LEU A 137 14.99 15.29 -1.42
C LEU A 137 15.06 16.77 -1.02
N ALA A 138 16.01 17.53 -1.58
CA ALA A 138 16.07 18.98 -1.40
C ALA A 138 14.92 19.72 -2.10
N HIS A 139 14.27 19.09 -3.08
CA HIS A 139 13.13 19.66 -3.81
C HIS A 139 11.77 19.32 -3.18
N ILE A 140 11.77 18.50 -2.12
CA ILE A 140 10.58 18.20 -1.33
C ILE A 140 10.42 19.27 -0.25
N ASP A 141 9.25 19.90 -0.20
CA ASP A 141 8.93 20.83 0.87
C ASP A 141 8.78 20.11 2.22
N ASP A 142 9.07 20.83 3.30
CA ASP A 142 9.07 20.24 4.65
C ASP A 142 7.71 19.63 5.03
N CYS A 143 6.58 20.10 4.47
CA CYS A 143 5.26 19.53 4.72
C CYS A 143 5.17 18.10 4.18
N ASP A 144 5.49 17.96 2.90
CA ASP A 144 5.43 16.69 2.18
C ASP A 144 6.50 15.73 2.67
N LEU A 145 7.67 16.24 3.09
CA LEU A 145 8.71 15.43 3.72
C LEU A 145 8.21 14.79 5.02
N ILE A 146 7.64 15.58 5.94
CA ILE A 146 7.17 15.09 7.24
C ILE A 146 5.98 14.15 7.08
N ARG A 147 5.03 14.50 6.19
CA ARG A 147 3.90 13.63 5.87
C ARG A 147 4.34 12.31 5.25
N GLY A 148 5.20 12.36 4.23
CA GLY A 148 5.72 11.16 3.57
C GLY A 148 6.53 10.28 4.52
N ALA A 149 7.33 10.89 5.40
CA ALA A 149 8.07 10.16 6.42
C ALA A 149 7.15 9.48 7.46
N SER A 150 6.03 10.12 7.81
CA SER A 150 4.99 9.53 8.67
C SER A 150 4.28 8.36 8.00
N GLU A 151 3.84 8.54 6.75
CA GLU A 151 3.19 7.48 5.95
C GLU A 151 4.13 6.28 5.71
N LEU A 152 5.43 6.53 5.57
CA LEU A 152 6.45 5.50 5.46
C LEU A 152 6.76 4.81 6.80
N GLY A 153 6.29 5.35 7.92
CA GLY A 153 6.53 4.85 9.27
C GLY A 153 7.89 5.22 9.86
N LEU A 154 8.56 6.24 9.31
CA LEU A 154 9.82 6.78 9.86
C LEU A 154 9.60 7.69 11.06
N VAL A 155 8.44 8.35 11.09
CA VAL A 155 8.00 9.25 12.16
C VAL A 155 6.68 8.72 12.68
N SER A 156 6.53 8.68 14.01
CA SER A 156 5.27 8.27 14.63
C SER A 156 4.13 9.25 14.32
N GLU A 157 2.87 8.85 14.46
CA GLU A 157 1.75 9.79 14.31
C GLU A 157 1.85 10.96 15.29
N LEU A 158 2.31 10.70 16.52
CA LEU A 158 2.56 11.71 17.53
C LEU A 158 3.68 12.67 17.07
N GLY A 159 4.80 12.11 16.61
CA GLY A 159 5.92 12.86 16.07
C GLY A 159 5.51 13.73 14.88
N TYR A 160 4.68 13.21 13.98
CA TYR A 160 4.11 13.97 12.86
C TYR A 160 3.35 15.21 13.33
N ARG A 161 2.43 15.05 14.30
CA ARG A 161 1.64 16.16 14.85
C ARG A 161 2.52 17.20 15.54
N HIS A 162 3.52 16.75 16.29
CA HIS A 162 4.48 17.64 16.93
C HIS A 162 5.32 18.43 15.91
N LEU A 163 5.89 17.75 14.92
CA LEU A 163 6.71 18.38 13.88
C LEU A 163 5.89 19.37 13.06
N ASP A 164 4.65 19.05 12.72
CA ASP A 164 3.78 19.97 11.98
C ASP A 164 3.48 21.25 12.78
N TYR A 165 3.24 21.11 14.09
CA TYR A 165 3.08 22.26 14.98
C TYR A 165 4.36 23.10 15.09
N ILE A 166 5.53 22.46 15.27
CA ILE A 166 6.82 23.17 15.34
C ILE A 166 7.10 23.91 14.04
N ARG A 167 6.83 23.29 12.87
CA ARG A 167 6.94 23.91 11.55
C ARG A 167 6.07 25.16 11.44
N TYR A 168 4.82 25.06 11.89
CA TYR A 168 3.89 26.19 11.93
C TYR A 168 4.44 27.31 12.83
N MET A 169 4.89 26.98 14.04
CA MET A 169 5.43 27.96 14.99
C MET A 169 6.71 28.63 14.47
N ARG A 170 7.58 27.89 13.78
CA ARG A 170 8.75 28.44 13.06
C ARG A 170 8.33 29.49 12.04
N ASN A 171 7.35 29.17 11.20
CA ASN A 171 6.86 30.10 10.18
C ASN A 171 6.18 31.33 10.82
N TRP A 172 5.44 31.13 11.91
CA TRP A 172 4.76 32.19 12.64
C TRP A 172 5.72 33.13 13.39
N ALA A 173 6.83 32.60 13.92
CA ALA A 173 7.86 33.35 14.63
C ALA A 173 8.95 33.94 13.72
N SER A 174 8.88 33.67 12.40
CA SER A 174 9.86 34.14 11.42
C SER A 174 10.04 35.67 11.47
N ALA A 175 11.25 36.14 11.13
CA ALA A 175 11.65 37.55 11.11
C ALA A 175 10.74 38.48 10.28
N ALA A 176 9.90 37.93 9.40
CA ALA A 176 8.87 38.68 8.68
C ALA A 176 7.73 39.19 9.60
N HIS A 177 7.63 38.68 10.83
CA HIS A 177 6.65 39.06 11.84
C HIS A 177 7.34 39.38 13.18
N PRO A 178 6.99 40.47 13.88
CA PRO A 178 7.63 40.88 15.14
C PRO A 178 7.19 40.02 16.35
N ASN A 179 6.97 38.72 16.14
CA ASN A 179 6.37 37.81 17.12
C ASN A 179 7.40 37.04 17.96
N GLN A 180 8.69 37.11 17.64
CA GLN A 180 9.73 36.33 18.33
C GLN A 180 9.76 36.51 19.85
N ASN A 181 9.42 37.70 20.36
CA ASN A 181 9.39 37.99 21.80
C ASN A 181 8.24 37.30 22.55
N GLN A 182 7.32 36.67 21.82
CA GLN A 182 6.23 35.87 22.39
C GLN A 182 6.64 34.41 22.62
N LEU A 183 7.79 33.99 22.09
CA LEU A 183 8.35 32.66 22.36
C LEU A 183 9.02 32.62 23.73
N THR A 184 8.62 31.66 24.56
CA THR A 184 9.23 31.42 25.87
C THR A 184 10.40 30.45 25.78
N GLY A 185 11.33 30.54 26.74
CA GLY A 185 12.49 29.64 26.80
C GLY A 185 12.08 28.18 27.02
N LEU A 186 11.00 27.94 27.78
CA LEU A 186 10.49 26.59 28.00
C LEU A 186 9.88 25.99 26.72
N GLN A 187 9.20 26.80 25.90
CA GLN A 187 8.72 26.34 24.59
C GLN A 187 9.89 25.96 23.68
N LEU A 188 10.91 26.83 23.59
CA LEU A 188 12.05 26.58 22.72
C LEU A 188 12.82 25.30 23.12
N VAL A 189 13.05 25.09 24.43
CA VAL A 189 13.73 23.87 24.90
C VAL A 189 12.84 22.63 24.78
N GLY A 190 11.52 22.76 24.95
CA GLY A 190 10.58 21.66 24.75
C GLY A 190 10.48 21.23 23.29
N TRP A 191 10.54 22.17 22.35
CA TRP A 191 10.65 21.84 20.92
C TRP A 191 11.99 21.21 20.58
N PHE A 192 13.09 21.66 21.21
CA PHE A 192 14.38 21.00 21.05
C PHE A 192 14.32 19.55 21.52
N GLU A 193 13.78 19.28 22.72
CA GLU A 193 13.60 17.92 23.22
C GLU A 193 12.73 17.07 22.29
N THR A 194 11.64 17.65 21.79
CA THR A 194 10.73 16.97 20.87
C THR A 194 11.43 16.57 19.57
N CYS A 195 12.16 17.49 18.93
CA CYS A 195 12.94 17.19 17.72
C CYS A 195 14.02 16.13 17.99
N VAL A 196 14.66 16.18 19.17
CA VAL A 196 15.65 15.18 19.57
C VAL A 196 15.03 13.80 19.64
N ARG A 197 13.93 13.65 20.40
CA ARG A 197 13.29 12.36 20.67
C ARG A 197 12.58 11.77 19.46
N GLU A 198 11.85 12.60 18.72
CA GLU A 198 10.97 12.13 17.63
C GLU A 198 11.69 12.05 16.28
N VAL A 199 12.90 12.61 16.15
CA VAL A 199 13.65 12.58 14.88
C VAL A 199 15.11 12.26 15.11
N ILE A 200 15.86 13.12 15.81
CA ILE A 200 17.34 13.09 15.77
C ILE A 200 17.91 11.79 16.37
N THR A 201 17.37 11.32 17.49
CA THR A 201 17.87 10.12 18.19
C THR A 201 17.15 8.83 17.82
N LEU A 202 16.21 8.87 16.88
CA LEU A 202 15.53 7.63 16.46
C LEU A 202 16.58 6.63 15.94
N PRO A 203 16.60 5.38 16.44
CA PRO A 203 17.63 4.40 16.13
C PRO A 203 17.68 4.09 14.62
N GLU A 204 18.89 3.91 14.09
CA GLU A 204 19.14 3.57 12.68
C GLU A 204 18.54 2.22 12.27
N THR A 205 18.31 1.32 13.23
CA THR A 205 17.61 0.05 13.04
C THR A 205 16.15 0.16 13.45
N ASN A 206 15.38 0.92 12.67
CA ASN A 206 13.94 0.69 12.64
C ASN A 206 13.65 -0.47 11.66
N VAL A 207 12.54 -1.16 11.87
CA VAL A 207 12.04 -2.20 10.96
C VAL A 207 11.91 -1.69 9.52
N ALA A 208 11.68 -0.39 9.37
CA ALA A 208 11.58 0.26 8.08
C ALA A 208 12.93 0.21 7.29
N ALA A 209 14.09 0.36 7.94
CA ALA A 209 15.41 0.26 7.30
C ALA A 209 15.69 -1.17 6.83
N GLN A 210 15.20 -2.16 7.58
CA GLN A 210 15.23 -3.57 7.17
C GLN A 210 14.33 -3.82 5.96
N ILE A 211 13.12 -3.23 5.92
CA ILE A 211 12.24 -3.23 4.73
C ILE A 211 12.95 -2.62 3.52
N GLY A 212 13.58 -1.45 3.67
CA GLY A 212 14.32 -0.79 2.59
C GLY A 212 15.50 -1.64 2.08
N LYS A 213 16.25 -2.26 2.99
CA LYS A 213 17.33 -3.20 2.64
C LYS A 213 16.80 -4.43 1.92
N LEU A 214 15.66 -4.98 2.37
CA LEU A 214 15.00 -6.10 1.72
C LEU A 214 14.58 -5.74 0.29
N LEU A 215 13.90 -4.60 0.08
CA LEU A 215 13.49 -4.14 -1.24
C LEU A 215 14.69 -3.97 -2.19
N ARG A 216 15.80 -3.38 -1.73
CA ARG A 216 17.04 -3.30 -2.52
C ARG A 216 17.59 -4.68 -2.87
N ASN A 217 17.63 -5.60 -1.91
CA ASN A 217 18.13 -6.96 -2.13
C ASN A 217 17.24 -7.76 -3.09
N VAL A 218 15.91 -7.59 -3.01
CA VAL A 218 14.94 -8.19 -3.93
C VAL A 218 15.17 -7.71 -5.36
N ARG A 219 15.57 -6.45 -5.55
CA ARG A 219 15.93 -5.92 -6.88
C ARG A 219 17.26 -6.48 -7.39
N ALA A 220 18.25 -6.70 -6.52
CA ALA A 220 19.63 -6.96 -6.91
C ALA A 220 20.04 -8.44 -6.93
N ASN A 221 19.58 -9.26 -5.99
CA ASN A 221 20.12 -10.60 -5.75
C ASN A 221 19.08 -11.69 -6.02
N PRO A 222 19.42 -12.80 -6.68
CA PRO A 222 18.47 -13.88 -6.92
C PRO A 222 18.08 -14.53 -5.59
N LEU A 223 16.79 -14.85 -5.45
CA LEU A 223 16.22 -15.52 -4.29
C LEU A 223 15.62 -16.85 -4.74
N ASP A 224 15.91 -17.92 -3.99
CA ASP A 224 15.26 -19.21 -4.18
C ASP A 224 14.12 -19.42 -3.17
N ALA A 225 13.39 -20.52 -3.30
CA ALA A 225 12.26 -20.83 -2.43
C ALA A 225 12.67 -21.01 -0.96
N ALA A 226 13.87 -21.57 -0.69
CA ALA A 226 14.37 -21.76 0.66
C ALA A 226 14.71 -20.42 1.33
N GLY A 227 15.38 -19.53 0.60
CA GLY A 227 15.68 -18.18 1.03
C GLY A 227 14.40 -17.35 1.23
N ALA A 228 13.42 -17.47 0.35
CA ALA A 228 12.13 -16.79 0.51
C ALA A 228 11.41 -17.20 1.81
N ASN A 229 11.45 -18.49 2.17
CA ASN A 229 10.89 -18.97 3.42
C ASN A 229 11.63 -18.44 4.65
N GLN A 230 12.96 -18.28 4.58
CA GLN A 230 13.73 -17.65 5.67
C GLN A 230 13.40 -16.17 5.82
N VAL A 231 13.25 -15.44 4.70
CA VAL A 231 12.83 -14.04 4.71
C VAL A 231 11.42 -13.89 5.27
N ALA A 232 10.51 -14.84 5.01
CA ALA A 232 9.13 -14.77 5.47
C ALA A 232 8.99 -14.69 7.00
N ALA A 233 9.96 -15.18 7.76
CA ALA A 233 9.99 -15.03 9.23
C ALA A 233 9.97 -13.55 9.65
N PHE A 234 10.60 -12.66 8.89
CA PHE A 234 10.59 -11.22 9.13
C PHE A 234 9.19 -10.61 9.01
N PHE A 235 8.32 -11.15 8.14
CA PHE A 235 6.99 -10.60 7.91
C PHE A 235 6.06 -10.72 9.12
N ILE A 236 6.30 -11.72 9.97
CA ILE A 236 5.53 -11.97 11.19
C ILE A 236 5.74 -10.83 12.22
N GLU A 237 6.90 -10.18 12.19
CA GLU A 237 7.28 -9.12 13.12
C GLU A 237 6.81 -7.72 12.66
N LEU A 238 6.27 -7.61 11.44
CA LEU A 238 5.83 -6.34 10.86
C LEU A 238 4.49 -5.89 11.46
N THR A 239 4.35 -4.60 11.68
CA THR A 239 3.04 -3.98 11.90
C THR A 239 2.19 -4.03 10.62
N SER A 240 0.88 -3.80 10.75
CA SER A 240 -0.01 -3.69 9.58
C SER A 240 0.48 -2.63 8.58
N ASP A 241 0.89 -1.45 9.05
CA ASP A 241 1.36 -0.36 8.18
C ASP A 241 2.67 -0.73 7.48
N GLN A 242 3.59 -1.39 8.19
CA GLN A 242 4.84 -1.88 7.61
C GLN A 242 4.60 -2.96 6.55
N SER A 243 3.64 -3.86 6.79
CA SER A 243 3.23 -4.89 5.84
C SER A 243 2.58 -4.26 4.60
N ASN A 244 1.72 -3.27 4.78
CA ASN A 244 1.10 -2.50 3.70
C ASN A 244 2.17 -1.81 2.84
N ASN A 245 3.15 -1.15 3.48
CA ASN A 245 4.23 -0.44 2.80
C ASN A 245 5.13 -1.40 2.02
N LEU A 246 5.48 -2.55 2.61
CA LEU A 246 6.27 -3.58 1.92
C LEU A 246 5.49 -4.18 0.73
N ALA A 247 4.19 -4.40 0.87
CA ALA A 247 3.35 -4.90 -0.22
C ALA A 247 3.25 -3.90 -1.38
N ALA A 248 3.14 -2.60 -1.07
CA ALA A 248 3.20 -1.54 -2.07
C ALA A 248 4.57 -1.50 -2.76
N GLY A 249 5.68 -1.66 -2.02
CA GLY A 249 7.03 -1.77 -2.58
C GLY A 249 7.20 -2.97 -3.51
N PHE A 250 6.70 -4.15 -3.12
CA PHE A 250 6.68 -5.34 -3.97
C PHE A 250 5.88 -5.13 -5.25
N PHE A 251 4.68 -4.54 -5.15
CA PHE A 251 3.86 -4.21 -6.32
C PHE A 251 4.56 -3.19 -7.23
N GLY A 252 5.22 -2.17 -6.65
CA GLY A 252 6.02 -1.19 -7.38
C GLY A 252 7.19 -1.83 -8.13
N ILE A 253 7.95 -2.72 -7.49
CA ILE A 253 9.01 -3.50 -8.15
C ILE A 253 8.42 -4.35 -9.27
N TYR A 254 7.28 -5.01 -9.05
CA TYR A 254 6.71 -5.93 -10.03
C TYR A 254 6.24 -5.21 -11.31
N THR A 255 5.64 -4.02 -11.13
CA THR A 255 5.00 -3.24 -12.19
C THR A 255 5.92 -2.22 -12.86
N ASN A 256 7.11 -1.97 -12.32
CA ASN A 256 8.08 -1.06 -12.94
C ASN A 256 8.67 -1.69 -14.22
N ASP A 257 8.67 -0.92 -15.31
CA ASP A 257 9.18 -1.30 -16.63
C ASP A 257 10.69 -1.56 -16.63
N GLN A 258 11.44 -0.88 -15.76
CA GLN A 258 12.88 -1.03 -15.61
C GLN A 258 13.28 -2.19 -14.68
N SER A 259 12.31 -2.88 -14.06
CA SER A 259 12.62 -4.00 -13.18
C SER A 259 13.21 -5.18 -13.93
N LEU A 260 14.29 -5.74 -13.37
CA LEU A 260 14.90 -6.96 -13.86
C LEU A 260 13.93 -8.15 -13.74
N PRO A 261 13.95 -9.12 -14.68
CA PRO A 261 13.13 -10.33 -14.58
C PRO A 261 13.30 -11.08 -13.25
N GLN A 262 14.53 -11.15 -12.74
CA GLN A 262 14.86 -11.74 -11.44
C GLN A 262 14.12 -11.05 -10.28
N ALA A 263 14.00 -9.73 -10.31
CA ALA A 263 13.32 -8.99 -9.25
C ALA A 263 11.83 -9.36 -9.17
N ARG A 264 11.18 -9.58 -10.33
CA ARG A 264 9.80 -10.07 -10.39
C ARG A 264 9.69 -11.48 -9.81
N VAL A 265 10.60 -12.39 -10.20
CA VAL A 265 10.65 -13.76 -9.64
C VAL A 265 10.78 -13.75 -8.11
N ASN A 266 11.67 -12.92 -7.57
CA ASN A 266 11.84 -12.78 -6.13
C ASN A 266 10.55 -12.30 -5.45
N VAL A 267 9.87 -11.31 -6.03
CA VAL A 267 8.58 -10.82 -5.52
C VAL A 267 7.51 -11.91 -5.62
N THR A 268 7.44 -12.69 -6.71
CA THR A 268 6.50 -13.82 -6.82
C THR A 268 6.68 -14.84 -5.70
N LEU A 269 7.92 -15.07 -5.25
CA LEU A 269 8.21 -15.98 -4.13
C LEU A 269 7.84 -15.39 -2.77
N LEU A 270 8.01 -14.08 -2.56
CA LEU A 270 7.82 -13.42 -1.26
C LEU A 270 6.39 -12.91 -1.03
N ALA A 271 5.74 -12.37 -2.06
CA ALA A 271 4.45 -11.72 -1.93
C ALA A 271 3.36 -12.62 -1.32
N PRO A 272 3.27 -13.93 -1.64
CA PRO A 272 2.30 -14.83 -1.00
C PRO A 272 2.50 -14.98 0.50
N PHE A 273 3.75 -14.93 0.99
CA PHE A 273 4.02 -14.99 2.44
C PHE A 273 3.65 -13.69 3.16
N LEU A 274 3.80 -12.55 2.49
CA LEU A 274 3.43 -11.25 3.05
C LEU A 274 1.92 -11.01 3.02
N TRP A 275 1.23 -11.52 1.99
CA TRP A 275 -0.17 -11.22 1.70
C TRP A 275 -1.12 -11.33 2.91
N PRO A 276 -1.04 -12.37 3.79
CA PRO A 276 -1.90 -12.50 4.96
C PRO A 276 -1.82 -11.31 5.94
N PHE A 277 -0.70 -10.61 6.01
CA PHE A 277 -0.46 -9.49 6.91
C PHE A 277 -0.86 -8.12 6.32
N VAL A 278 -1.20 -8.08 5.03
CA VAL A 278 -1.63 -6.86 4.32
C VAL A 278 -3.09 -6.55 4.63
N SER A 279 -3.38 -5.29 4.93
CA SER A 279 -4.72 -4.81 5.24
C SER A 279 -5.67 -4.89 4.04
N GLU A 280 -6.96 -5.08 4.31
CA GLU A 280 -8.01 -5.15 3.29
C GLU A 280 -8.06 -3.88 2.40
N ALA A 281 -7.80 -2.71 3.01
CA ALA A 281 -7.75 -1.44 2.29
C ALA A 281 -6.63 -1.42 1.23
N THR A 282 -5.42 -1.83 1.61
CA THR A 282 -4.27 -1.91 0.70
C THR A 282 -4.49 -2.96 -0.39
N ARG A 283 -5.04 -4.13 -0.06
CA ARG A 283 -5.36 -5.16 -1.06
C ARG A 283 -6.32 -4.64 -2.13
N LYS A 284 -7.36 -3.91 -1.73
CA LYS A 284 -8.30 -3.24 -2.63
C LYS A 284 -7.62 -2.14 -3.46
N GLU A 285 -6.74 -1.35 -2.86
CA GLU A 285 -5.98 -0.31 -3.56
C GLU A 285 -5.12 -0.89 -4.69
N LEU A 286 -4.44 -2.01 -4.46
CA LEU A 286 -3.64 -2.68 -5.51
C LEU A 286 -4.52 -3.16 -6.68
N GLY A 287 -5.72 -3.68 -6.40
CA GLY A 287 -6.70 -4.02 -7.44
C GLY A 287 -7.19 -2.79 -8.24
N ILE A 288 -7.36 -1.65 -7.58
CA ILE A 288 -7.70 -0.38 -8.24
C ILE A 288 -6.53 0.12 -9.12
N LYS A 289 -5.28 0.01 -8.66
CA LYS A 289 -4.10 0.38 -9.46
C LYS A 289 -4.01 -0.42 -10.76
N TYR A 290 -4.29 -1.73 -10.71
CA TYR A 290 -4.42 -2.54 -11.91
C TYR A 290 -5.48 -1.99 -12.87
N ALA A 291 -6.70 -1.71 -12.36
CA ALA A 291 -7.77 -1.13 -13.17
C ALA A 291 -7.39 0.22 -13.79
N GLN A 292 -6.60 1.04 -13.09
CA GLN A 292 -6.09 2.30 -13.63
C GLN A 292 -5.11 2.07 -14.79
N PHE A 293 -4.19 1.10 -14.68
CA PHE A 293 -3.29 0.77 -15.81
C PHE A 293 -4.07 0.32 -17.05
N VAL A 294 -5.09 -0.53 -16.87
CA VAL A 294 -5.99 -0.94 -17.97
C VAL A 294 -6.70 0.28 -18.57
N SER A 295 -7.28 1.13 -17.73
CA SER A 295 -8.04 2.31 -18.19
C SER A 295 -7.16 3.34 -18.92
N ASN A 296 -5.88 3.40 -18.57
CA ASN A 296 -4.90 4.29 -19.16
C ASN A 296 -4.19 3.70 -20.40
N ASN A 297 -4.56 2.49 -20.82
CA ASN A 297 -3.93 1.76 -21.93
C ASN A 297 -2.42 1.51 -21.70
N ASP A 298 -2.00 1.31 -20.45
CA ASP A 298 -0.64 0.94 -20.07
C ASP A 298 -0.51 -0.59 -20.03
N ALA A 299 -0.36 -1.19 -21.22
CA ALA A 299 -0.47 -2.63 -21.42
C ALA A 299 0.57 -3.45 -20.63
N ASP A 300 1.81 -2.97 -20.57
CA ASP A 300 2.89 -3.69 -19.88
C ASP A 300 2.69 -3.67 -18.36
N ARG A 301 2.38 -2.50 -17.77
CA ARG A 301 2.09 -2.42 -16.34
C ARG A 301 0.81 -3.14 -15.96
N ALA A 302 -0.22 -3.08 -16.80
CA ALA A 302 -1.45 -3.84 -16.59
C ALA A 302 -1.17 -5.35 -16.54
N LYS A 303 -0.36 -5.86 -17.48
CA LYS A 303 0.04 -7.27 -17.51
C LYS A 303 0.77 -7.67 -16.22
N TRP A 304 1.81 -6.94 -15.82
CA TRP A 304 2.56 -7.28 -14.60
C TRP A 304 1.73 -7.13 -13.34
N ALA A 305 0.87 -6.11 -13.25
CA ALA A 305 -0.03 -5.95 -12.14
C ALA A 305 -1.03 -7.12 -12.04
N ARG A 306 -1.54 -7.62 -13.17
CA ARG A 306 -2.40 -8.81 -13.20
C ARG A 306 -1.65 -10.05 -12.71
N GLU A 307 -0.45 -10.30 -13.22
CA GLU A 307 0.40 -11.41 -12.80
C GLU A 307 0.73 -11.36 -11.30
N PHE A 308 0.99 -10.17 -10.75
CA PHE A 308 1.17 -9.99 -9.30
C PHE A 308 -0.08 -10.39 -8.52
N LEU A 309 -1.26 -9.89 -8.93
CA LEU A 309 -2.53 -10.20 -8.26
C LEU A 309 -2.84 -11.71 -8.34
N ASP A 310 -2.53 -12.37 -9.44
CA ASP A 310 -2.69 -13.82 -9.56
C ASP A 310 -1.75 -14.58 -8.62
N ALA A 311 -0.48 -14.15 -8.52
CA ALA A 311 0.50 -14.80 -7.65
C ALA A 311 0.08 -14.80 -6.16
N VAL A 312 -0.64 -13.77 -5.72
CA VAL A 312 -1.14 -13.65 -4.33
C VAL A 312 -2.61 -14.06 -4.16
N GLY A 313 -3.26 -14.56 -5.22
CA GLY A 313 -4.68 -14.96 -5.16
C GLY A 313 -5.65 -13.79 -4.96
N ALA A 314 -5.34 -12.60 -5.49
CA ALA A 314 -6.05 -11.34 -5.26
C ALA A 314 -7.01 -10.93 -6.39
N ALA A 315 -7.41 -11.84 -7.27
CA ALA A 315 -8.34 -11.55 -8.37
C ALA A 315 -9.69 -10.96 -7.89
N SER A 316 -10.12 -11.29 -6.66
CA SER A 316 -11.34 -10.75 -6.05
C SER A 316 -11.27 -9.24 -5.78
N TYR A 317 -10.08 -8.66 -5.67
CA TYR A 317 -9.88 -7.23 -5.43
C TYR A 317 -9.92 -6.39 -6.72
N ILE A 318 -10.00 -7.03 -7.89
CA ILE A 318 -10.17 -6.34 -9.17
C ILE A 318 -11.60 -5.77 -9.26
N PRO A 319 -11.76 -4.49 -9.63
CA PRO A 319 -13.06 -3.88 -9.83
C PRO A 319 -13.95 -4.67 -10.80
N ASP A 320 -15.23 -4.83 -10.43
CA ASP A 320 -16.18 -5.67 -11.14
C ASP A 320 -16.37 -5.30 -12.62
N ASN A 321 -16.24 -4.02 -13.00
CA ASN A 321 -16.33 -3.59 -14.39
C ASN A 321 -15.16 -4.09 -15.25
N ILE A 322 -13.94 -4.10 -14.69
CA ILE A 322 -12.75 -4.63 -15.38
C ILE A 322 -12.81 -6.15 -15.42
N ARG A 323 -13.15 -6.79 -14.29
CA ARG A 323 -13.33 -8.24 -14.22
C ARG A 323 -14.42 -8.72 -15.18
N ALA A 324 -15.52 -7.97 -15.32
CA ALA A 324 -16.58 -8.26 -16.28
C ALA A 324 -16.06 -8.23 -17.73
N ALA A 325 -15.27 -7.22 -18.10
CA ALA A 325 -14.70 -7.11 -19.45
C ALA A 325 -13.70 -8.26 -19.77
N GLU A 326 -12.88 -8.66 -18.79
CA GLU A 326 -11.96 -9.81 -18.92
C GLU A 326 -12.73 -11.12 -19.12
N ILE A 327 -13.75 -11.36 -18.29
CA ILE A 327 -14.61 -12.55 -18.40
C ILE A 327 -15.33 -12.54 -19.74
N GLU A 328 -15.92 -11.42 -20.14
CA GLU A 328 -16.62 -11.29 -21.43
C GLU A 328 -15.72 -11.66 -22.61
N THR A 329 -14.46 -11.19 -22.60
CA THR A 329 -13.47 -11.54 -23.62
C THR A 329 -13.14 -13.04 -23.60
N ALA A 330 -12.90 -13.61 -22.42
CA ALA A 330 -12.62 -15.04 -22.27
C ALA A 330 -13.80 -15.92 -22.74
N LEU A 331 -15.04 -15.49 -22.48
CA LEU A 331 -16.25 -16.17 -22.95
C LEU A 331 -16.36 -16.13 -24.48
N GLN A 332 -16.07 -14.99 -25.11
CA GLN A 332 -16.10 -14.84 -26.57
C GLN A 332 -15.06 -15.72 -27.25
N GLU A 333 -13.83 -15.73 -26.73
CA GLU A 333 -12.76 -16.59 -27.24
C GLU A 333 -13.08 -18.08 -27.05
N LEU A 334 -13.62 -18.45 -25.88
CA LEU A 334 -14.02 -19.83 -25.61
C LEU A 334 -15.11 -20.29 -26.58
N LEU A 335 -16.14 -19.48 -26.81
CA LEU A 335 -17.18 -19.79 -27.79
C LEU A 335 -16.64 -19.87 -29.22
N SER A 336 -15.72 -18.99 -29.58
CA SER A 336 -15.05 -19.03 -30.89
C SER A 336 -14.28 -20.33 -31.07
N ALA A 337 -13.51 -20.75 -30.06
CA ALA A 337 -12.80 -22.02 -30.05
C ALA A 337 -13.76 -23.21 -30.12
N HIS A 338 -14.83 -23.20 -29.33
CA HIS A 338 -15.83 -24.26 -29.28
C HIS A 338 -16.55 -24.48 -30.62
N ARG A 339 -16.85 -23.40 -31.35
CA ARG A 339 -17.54 -23.42 -32.64
C ARG A 339 -16.60 -23.61 -33.84
N GLY A 340 -15.29 -23.62 -33.60
CA GLY A 340 -14.27 -23.84 -34.63
C GLY A 340 -14.12 -25.31 -35.02
N TRP A 341 -13.47 -25.56 -36.16
CA TRP A 341 -13.25 -26.90 -36.71
C TRP A 341 -12.42 -27.83 -35.80
N ASN A 342 -11.45 -27.28 -35.06
CA ASN A 342 -10.52 -28.03 -34.21
C ASN A 342 -10.83 -27.85 -32.71
N ASN A 343 -12.11 -27.74 -32.35
CA ASN A 343 -12.54 -27.37 -31.00
C ASN A 343 -11.98 -28.29 -29.91
N PHE A 344 -12.02 -29.62 -30.08
CA PHE A 344 -11.57 -30.59 -29.08
C PHE A 344 -10.12 -30.40 -28.61
N HIS A 345 -9.24 -29.88 -29.48
CA HIS A 345 -7.84 -29.61 -29.16
C HIS A 345 -7.61 -28.20 -28.59
N VAL A 346 -8.42 -27.22 -29.00
CA VAL A 346 -8.18 -25.80 -28.73
C VAL A 346 -8.94 -25.32 -27.48
N GLU A 347 -10.17 -25.80 -27.31
CA GLU A 347 -11.08 -25.49 -26.22
C GLU A 347 -10.51 -25.69 -24.79
N PRO A 348 -9.66 -26.71 -24.52
CA PRO A 348 -9.02 -26.87 -23.21
C PRO A 348 -8.16 -25.68 -22.74
N ALA A 349 -7.54 -24.94 -23.67
CA ALA A 349 -6.73 -23.78 -23.30
C ALA A 349 -7.61 -22.60 -22.86
N PHE A 350 -8.69 -22.34 -23.61
CA PHE A 350 -9.62 -21.25 -23.33
C PHE A 350 -10.49 -21.51 -22.09
N SER A 351 -10.85 -22.78 -21.83
CA SER A 351 -11.56 -23.16 -20.61
C SER A 351 -10.71 -22.95 -19.35
N ARG A 352 -9.41 -23.28 -19.40
CA ARG A 352 -8.47 -22.95 -18.30
C ARG A 352 -8.37 -21.44 -18.08
N ARG A 353 -8.26 -20.65 -19.15
CA ARG A 353 -8.24 -19.18 -19.05
C ARG A 353 -9.52 -18.63 -18.41
N LEU A 354 -10.69 -19.14 -18.76
CA LEU A 354 -11.94 -18.72 -18.11
C LEU A 354 -11.92 -19.10 -16.61
N ALA A 355 -11.43 -20.28 -16.28
CA ALA A 355 -11.37 -20.75 -14.89
C ALA A 355 -10.48 -19.92 -13.98
N THR A 356 -9.41 -19.29 -14.49
CA THR A 356 -8.56 -18.39 -13.70
C THR A 356 -9.22 -17.04 -13.39
N LEU A 357 -10.29 -16.67 -14.10
CA LEU A 357 -11.02 -15.42 -13.91
C LEU A 357 -12.18 -15.53 -12.92
N VAL A 358 -12.54 -16.77 -12.53
CA VAL A 358 -13.63 -17.06 -11.62
C VAL A 358 -13.05 -17.56 -10.31
N ASP A 359 -13.39 -16.90 -9.20
CA ASP A 359 -12.88 -17.28 -7.88
C ASP A 359 -13.38 -18.68 -7.45
N GLU A 360 -12.82 -19.21 -6.35
CA GLU A 360 -13.23 -20.51 -5.82
C GLU A 360 -14.70 -20.57 -5.40
N LYS A 361 -15.29 -19.40 -5.09
CA LYS A 361 -16.69 -19.26 -4.69
C LYS A 361 -17.64 -19.14 -5.89
N GLY A 362 -17.13 -19.03 -7.11
CA GLY A 362 -17.93 -18.90 -8.32
C GLY A 362 -18.46 -17.48 -8.58
N HIS A 363 -17.96 -16.45 -7.90
CA HIS A 363 -18.48 -15.09 -8.06
C HIS A 363 -18.09 -14.50 -9.42
N VAL A 364 -19.12 -14.08 -10.14
CA VAL A 364 -19.00 -13.41 -11.44
C VAL A 364 -19.78 -12.09 -11.37
N PRO A 365 -19.25 -10.98 -11.91
CA PRO A 365 -19.98 -9.72 -11.93
C PRO A 365 -21.36 -9.85 -12.57
N GLN A 366 -22.38 -9.22 -11.98
CA GLN A 366 -23.77 -9.34 -12.42
C GLN A 366 -23.95 -9.01 -13.90
N ALA A 367 -23.19 -8.02 -14.41
CA ALA A 367 -23.24 -7.57 -15.80
C ALA A 367 -22.95 -8.68 -16.84
N VAL A 368 -22.18 -9.72 -16.47
CA VAL A 368 -21.82 -10.84 -17.36
C VAL A 368 -22.36 -12.19 -16.89
N SER A 369 -23.09 -12.24 -15.77
CA SER A 369 -23.55 -13.50 -15.17
C SER A 369 -24.43 -14.33 -16.09
N ILE A 370 -25.38 -13.73 -16.82
CA ILE A 370 -26.26 -14.45 -17.75
C ILE A 370 -25.42 -15.06 -18.87
N ARG A 371 -24.56 -14.25 -19.49
CA ARG A 371 -23.72 -14.68 -20.61
C ARG A 371 -22.71 -15.75 -20.20
N TYR A 372 -22.17 -15.65 -18.99
CA TYR A 372 -21.32 -16.69 -18.38
C TYR A 372 -22.05 -18.03 -18.29
N VAL A 373 -23.27 -18.04 -17.74
CA VAL A 373 -24.08 -19.27 -17.60
C VAL A 373 -24.46 -19.85 -18.95
N GLU A 374 -24.92 -19.03 -19.90
CA GLU A 374 -25.29 -19.48 -21.24
C GLU A 374 -24.10 -20.08 -21.99
N THR A 375 -22.93 -19.43 -21.92
CA THR A 375 -21.70 -19.89 -22.56
C THR A 375 -21.23 -21.21 -21.95
N LEU A 376 -21.17 -21.31 -20.62
CA LEU A 376 -20.79 -22.56 -19.94
C LEU A 376 -21.73 -23.70 -20.26
N THR A 377 -23.03 -23.40 -20.32
CA THR A 377 -24.02 -24.39 -20.73
C THR A 377 -23.80 -24.82 -22.18
N GLU A 378 -23.55 -23.89 -23.10
CA GLU A 378 -23.30 -24.20 -24.50
C GLU A 378 -22.12 -25.15 -24.69
N VAL A 379 -20.98 -24.83 -24.07
CA VAL A 379 -19.75 -25.61 -24.23
C VAL A 379 -19.86 -26.98 -23.56
N PHE A 380 -20.48 -27.06 -22.39
CA PHE A 380 -20.71 -28.31 -21.68
C PHE A 380 -21.65 -29.25 -22.44
N LEU A 381 -22.65 -28.71 -23.15
CA LEU A 381 -23.53 -29.50 -24.02
C LEU A 381 -22.83 -30.08 -25.25
N THR A 382 -21.56 -29.73 -25.51
CA THR A 382 -20.75 -30.18 -26.66
C THR A 382 -21.28 -29.70 -28.01
N ASN A 383 -20.61 -30.04 -29.11
CA ASN A 383 -21.10 -29.78 -30.47
C ASN A 383 -21.97 -30.93 -31.04
N GLY A 384 -22.28 -31.96 -30.23
CA GLY A 384 -23.03 -33.15 -30.64
C GLY A 384 -22.18 -34.26 -31.29
N ASN A 385 -20.93 -33.98 -31.67
CA ASN A 385 -20.04 -34.95 -32.33
C ASN A 385 -19.07 -35.65 -31.37
N GLY A 386 -18.91 -35.15 -30.15
CA GLY A 386 -17.99 -35.71 -29.16
C GLY A 386 -17.81 -34.80 -27.94
N VAL A 387 -17.14 -35.30 -26.91
CA VAL A 387 -16.82 -34.54 -25.69
C VAL A 387 -15.36 -34.08 -25.75
N ALA A 388 -15.11 -32.80 -25.45
CA ALA A 388 -13.76 -32.28 -25.27
C ALA A 388 -13.19 -32.77 -23.92
N TRP A 389 -12.65 -33.99 -23.86
CA TRP A 389 -12.26 -34.66 -22.61
C TRP A 389 -11.33 -33.84 -21.69
N SER A 390 -10.44 -33.03 -22.26
CA SER A 390 -9.53 -32.17 -21.47
C SER A 390 -10.18 -30.88 -20.95
N ALA A 391 -11.31 -30.45 -21.53
CA ALA A 391 -12.07 -29.29 -21.09
C ALA A 391 -13.23 -29.68 -20.16
N ASP A 392 -13.78 -30.88 -20.32
CA ASP A 392 -14.97 -31.34 -19.61
C ASP A 392 -14.84 -31.28 -18.06
N PRO A 393 -13.73 -31.72 -17.43
CA PRO A 393 -13.55 -31.59 -15.99
C PRO A 393 -13.54 -30.12 -15.52
N ILE A 394 -13.04 -29.21 -16.35
CA ILE A 394 -13.01 -27.77 -16.05
C ILE A 394 -14.45 -27.22 -16.08
N TYR A 395 -15.26 -27.63 -17.05
CA TYR A 395 -16.66 -27.23 -17.11
C TYR A 395 -17.47 -27.78 -15.95
N GLN A 396 -17.29 -29.06 -15.59
CA GLN A 396 -17.94 -29.63 -14.41
C GLN A 396 -17.55 -28.86 -13.14
N MET A 397 -16.27 -28.52 -12.97
CA MET A 397 -15.81 -27.69 -11.87
C MET A 397 -16.50 -26.32 -11.87
N LEU A 398 -16.52 -25.60 -12.99
CA LEU A 398 -17.15 -24.28 -13.09
C LEU A 398 -18.66 -24.32 -12.87
N LEU A 399 -19.36 -25.31 -13.44
CA LEU A 399 -20.78 -25.54 -13.22
C LEU A 399 -21.08 -25.89 -11.74
N SER A 400 -20.19 -26.63 -11.09
CA SER A 400 -20.30 -26.92 -9.65
C SER A 400 -20.04 -25.72 -8.75
N ARG A 401 -19.60 -24.58 -9.28
CA ARG A 401 -19.42 -23.32 -8.55
C ARG A 401 -20.57 -22.34 -8.75
N LEU A 402 -21.54 -22.65 -9.62
CA LEU A 402 -22.71 -21.78 -9.81
C LEU A 402 -23.51 -21.65 -8.51
N ASP A 403 -23.98 -20.44 -8.24
CA ASP A 403 -24.98 -20.20 -7.20
C ASP A 403 -26.36 -20.77 -7.60
N SER A 404 -27.32 -20.76 -6.67
CA SER A 404 -28.65 -21.32 -6.92
C SER A 404 -29.41 -20.63 -8.07
N THR A 405 -29.20 -19.34 -8.29
CA THR A 405 -29.86 -18.57 -9.36
C THR A 405 -29.22 -18.91 -10.70
N GLN A 406 -27.89 -18.91 -10.77
CA GLN A 406 -27.12 -19.28 -11.95
C GLN A 406 -27.35 -20.74 -12.37
N ALA A 407 -27.39 -21.67 -11.41
CA ALA A 407 -27.70 -23.07 -11.67
C ALA A 407 -29.11 -23.23 -12.28
N LEU A 408 -30.09 -22.48 -11.77
CA LEU A 408 -31.43 -22.49 -12.33
C LEU A 408 -31.47 -21.84 -13.73
N LEU A 409 -30.71 -20.78 -13.99
CA LEU A 409 -30.56 -20.23 -15.34
C LEU A 409 -29.96 -21.27 -16.31
N ALA A 410 -28.99 -22.06 -15.87
CA ALA A 410 -28.39 -23.14 -16.67
C ALA A 410 -29.43 -24.23 -16.99
N VAL A 411 -30.25 -24.63 -16.01
CA VAL A 411 -31.39 -25.55 -16.21
C VAL A 411 -32.35 -24.98 -17.25
N LEU A 412 -32.68 -23.69 -17.17
CA LEU A 412 -33.63 -23.01 -18.05
C LEU A 412 -33.04 -22.65 -19.43
N SER A 413 -31.83 -23.10 -19.74
CA SER A 413 -31.14 -22.84 -21.02
C SER A 413 -31.94 -23.28 -22.26
N PHE A 414 -32.84 -24.25 -22.15
CA PHE A 414 -33.74 -24.67 -23.24
C PHE A 414 -34.69 -23.54 -23.73
N ARG A 415 -34.80 -22.43 -23.00
CA ARG A 415 -35.52 -21.23 -23.47
C ARG A 415 -34.74 -20.47 -24.53
N ASN A 416 -33.41 -20.59 -24.54
CA ASN A 416 -32.57 -20.01 -25.57
C ASN A 416 -32.67 -20.88 -26.83
N LYS A 417 -33.11 -20.30 -27.96
CA LYS A 417 -33.35 -21.02 -29.21
C LYS A 417 -32.12 -21.80 -29.69
N HIS A 418 -30.92 -21.25 -29.53
CA HIS A 418 -29.67 -21.91 -29.93
C HIS A 418 -29.43 -23.15 -29.06
N LEU A 419 -29.47 -23.01 -27.74
CA LEU A 419 -29.25 -24.11 -26.79
C LEU A 419 -30.33 -25.19 -26.89
N ALA A 420 -31.60 -24.79 -27.08
CA ALA A 420 -32.70 -25.70 -27.35
C ALA A 420 -32.42 -26.56 -28.58
N SER A 421 -31.93 -25.96 -29.68
CA SER A 421 -31.62 -26.71 -30.90
C SER A 421 -30.53 -27.75 -30.70
N LYS A 422 -29.60 -27.57 -29.75
CA LYS A 422 -28.57 -28.57 -29.44
C LYS A 422 -29.16 -29.84 -28.84
N LEU A 423 -30.29 -29.74 -28.12
CA LEU A 423 -30.95 -30.86 -27.45
C LEU A 423 -31.62 -31.86 -28.40
N GLN A 424 -31.65 -31.58 -29.71
CA GLN A 424 -32.05 -32.55 -30.73
C GLN A 424 -31.02 -33.69 -30.91
N PHE A 425 -29.78 -33.48 -30.46
CA PHE A 425 -28.70 -34.46 -30.56
C PHE A 425 -28.57 -35.27 -29.26
N ASP A 426 -28.45 -36.59 -29.37
CA ASP A 426 -28.43 -37.50 -28.22
C ASP A 426 -27.33 -37.17 -27.20
N LEU A 427 -26.11 -36.89 -27.67
CA LEU A 427 -24.98 -36.54 -26.79
C LEU A 427 -25.26 -35.26 -25.99
N CYS A 428 -25.78 -34.22 -26.65
CA CYS A 428 -26.19 -32.99 -25.97
C CYS A 428 -27.31 -33.27 -24.96
N GLY A 429 -28.25 -34.15 -25.29
CA GLY A 429 -29.29 -34.60 -24.36
C GLY A 429 -28.72 -35.30 -23.12
N GLN A 430 -27.73 -36.17 -23.29
CA GLN A 430 -27.03 -36.83 -22.17
C GLN A 430 -26.30 -35.81 -21.31
N LYS A 431 -25.55 -34.87 -21.92
CA LYS A 431 -24.87 -33.80 -21.18
C LYS A 431 -25.84 -32.86 -20.47
N TYR A 432 -27.01 -32.62 -21.05
CA TYR A 432 -28.04 -31.85 -20.36
C TYR A 432 -28.54 -32.58 -19.11
N ASN A 433 -28.65 -33.92 -19.09
CA ASN A 433 -28.98 -34.66 -17.87
C ASN A 433 -27.89 -34.55 -16.80
N GLU A 434 -26.61 -34.59 -17.22
CA GLU A 434 -25.49 -34.33 -16.30
C GLU A 434 -25.59 -32.92 -15.70
N LEU A 435 -25.92 -31.92 -16.51
CA LEU A 435 -26.15 -30.54 -16.05
C LEU A 435 -27.29 -30.46 -15.03
N LEU A 436 -28.42 -31.12 -15.29
CA LEU A 436 -29.54 -31.19 -14.34
C LEU A 436 -29.10 -31.82 -13.01
N THR A 437 -28.29 -32.87 -13.06
CA THR A 437 -27.76 -33.54 -11.87
C THR A 437 -26.85 -32.61 -11.06
N LEU A 438 -25.96 -31.88 -11.74
CA LEU A 438 -25.10 -30.87 -11.09
C LEU A 438 -25.94 -29.75 -10.48
N ALA A 439 -26.90 -29.20 -11.23
CA ALA A 439 -27.74 -28.09 -10.80
C ALA A 439 -28.63 -28.46 -9.59
N LYS A 440 -29.14 -29.69 -9.51
CA LYS A 440 -29.89 -30.18 -8.34
C LYS A 440 -29.13 -30.05 -7.02
N THR A 441 -27.81 -30.20 -7.05
CA THR A 441 -26.98 -30.04 -5.84
C THR A 441 -26.89 -28.60 -5.35
N LYS A 442 -27.29 -27.63 -6.19
CA LYS A 442 -27.19 -26.18 -5.94
C LYS A 442 -28.54 -25.51 -5.73
N VAL A 443 -29.59 -26.02 -6.37
CA VAL A 443 -30.93 -25.45 -6.28
C VAL A 443 -31.61 -25.90 -4.99
N SER A 444 -31.78 -24.97 -4.07
CA SER A 444 -32.44 -25.22 -2.77
C SER A 444 -33.94 -24.96 -2.80
N SER A 445 -34.43 -24.21 -3.79
CA SER A 445 -35.82 -23.76 -3.81
C SER A 445 -36.78 -24.90 -4.22
N PRO A 446 -37.89 -25.12 -3.50
CA PRO A 446 -38.86 -26.15 -3.86
C PRO A 446 -39.40 -26.01 -5.29
N GLN A 447 -39.61 -24.77 -5.73
CA GLN A 447 -40.08 -24.45 -7.08
C GLN A 447 -39.02 -24.77 -8.15
N GLY A 448 -37.74 -24.53 -7.87
CA GLY A 448 -36.64 -24.88 -8.77
C GLY A 448 -36.49 -26.39 -8.90
N LEU A 449 -36.58 -27.11 -7.77
CA LEU A 449 -36.56 -28.58 -7.75
C LEU A 449 -37.77 -29.19 -8.48
N GLU A 450 -38.95 -28.59 -8.35
CA GLU A 450 -40.15 -28.98 -9.11
C GLU A 450 -39.91 -28.83 -10.62
N ILE A 451 -39.34 -27.70 -11.07
CA ILE A 451 -39.03 -27.46 -12.48
C ILE A 451 -38.02 -28.49 -13.00
N ILE A 452 -36.94 -28.75 -12.26
CA ILE A 452 -35.97 -29.77 -12.66
C ILE A 452 -36.66 -31.14 -12.80
N SER A 453 -37.51 -31.51 -11.83
CA SER A 453 -38.25 -32.76 -11.89
C SER A 453 -39.20 -32.84 -13.10
N LEU A 454 -39.85 -31.73 -13.46
CA LEU A 454 -40.69 -31.67 -14.67
C LEU A 454 -39.87 -31.86 -15.94
N ILE A 455 -38.68 -31.26 -16.01
CA ILE A 455 -37.76 -31.41 -17.16
C ILE A 455 -37.26 -32.85 -17.29
N GLU A 456 -36.87 -33.49 -16.19
CA GLU A 456 -36.41 -34.89 -16.22
C GLU A 456 -37.49 -35.87 -16.64
N ASN A 457 -38.74 -35.59 -16.25
CA ASN A 457 -39.89 -36.43 -16.59
C ASN A 457 -40.54 -36.08 -17.94
N TYR A 458 -40.04 -35.06 -18.64
CA TYR A 458 -40.55 -34.65 -19.94
C TYR A 458 -40.25 -35.73 -20.99
N ARG A 459 -41.30 -36.19 -21.69
CA ARG A 459 -41.23 -37.32 -22.66
C ARG A 459 -41.25 -36.88 -24.12
N GLY A 460 -41.43 -35.59 -24.40
CA GLY A 460 -41.41 -35.08 -25.77
C GLY A 460 -39.99 -34.80 -26.29
N PRO A 461 -39.86 -34.31 -27.54
CA PRO A 461 -38.58 -33.86 -28.08
C PRO A 461 -38.03 -32.71 -27.24
N ARG A 462 -36.79 -32.84 -26.74
CA ARG A 462 -36.20 -31.95 -25.73
C ARG A 462 -35.99 -30.52 -26.27
N GLU A 463 -35.69 -30.40 -27.55
CA GLU A 463 -35.62 -29.13 -28.27
C GLU A 463 -36.98 -28.38 -28.32
N ALA A 464 -38.09 -29.09 -28.08
CA ALA A 464 -39.43 -28.52 -28.05
C ALA A 464 -39.93 -28.17 -26.64
N MET A 465 -39.13 -28.37 -25.57
CA MET A 465 -39.54 -28.09 -24.18
C MET A 465 -40.06 -26.67 -23.96
N ALA A 466 -39.51 -25.67 -24.67
CA ALA A 466 -39.97 -24.29 -24.58
C ALA A 466 -41.40 -24.06 -25.10
N LYS A 467 -42.01 -25.05 -25.77
CA LYS A 467 -43.39 -25.02 -26.26
C LYS A 467 -44.38 -25.69 -25.30
N GLU A 468 -43.89 -26.37 -24.27
CA GLU A 468 -44.73 -27.11 -23.33
C GLU A 468 -45.38 -26.17 -22.32
N THR A 469 -46.69 -25.95 -22.45
CA THR A 469 -47.44 -24.91 -21.70
C THR A 469 -47.27 -25.06 -20.19
N ARG A 470 -47.46 -26.27 -19.65
CA ARG A 470 -47.38 -26.51 -18.19
C ARG A 470 -45.98 -26.24 -17.62
N LEU A 471 -44.95 -26.60 -18.37
CA LEU A 471 -43.56 -26.31 -17.99
C LEU A 471 -43.32 -24.80 -18.03
N MET A 472 -43.73 -24.14 -19.11
CA MET A 472 -43.51 -22.71 -19.29
C MET A 472 -44.27 -21.83 -18.29
N GLU A 473 -45.45 -22.23 -17.83
CA GLU A 473 -46.16 -21.53 -16.75
C GLU A 473 -45.34 -21.48 -15.46
N LYS A 474 -44.77 -22.63 -15.06
CA LYS A 474 -43.92 -22.74 -13.86
C LYS A 474 -42.62 -21.95 -14.03
N VAL A 475 -42.02 -22.02 -15.21
CA VAL A 475 -40.84 -21.22 -15.57
C VAL A 475 -41.14 -19.73 -15.50
N SER A 476 -42.25 -19.25 -16.06
CA SER A 476 -42.62 -17.83 -16.00
C SER A 476 -42.92 -17.33 -14.59
N ALA A 477 -43.37 -18.19 -13.69
CA ALA A 477 -43.55 -17.86 -12.28
C ALA A 477 -42.19 -17.68 -11.57
N ILE A 478 -41.24 -18.60 -11.78
CA ILE A 478 -39.93 -18.52 -11.12
C ILE A 478 -39.06 -17.40 -11.71
N THR A 479 -39.09 -17.18 -13.03
CA THR A 479 -38.21 -16.17 -13.65
C THR A 479 -38.59 -14.75 -13.17
N ARG A 480 -39.90 -14.48 -13.00
CA ARG A 480 -40.39 -13.24 -12.36
C ARG A 480 -39.87 -13.04 -10.95
N SER A 481 -39.71 -14.11 -10.17
CA SER A 481 -39.18 -14.04 -8.80
C SER A 481 -37.67 -13.82 -8.74
N LEU A 482 -36.94 -14.18 -9.80
CA LEU A 482 -35.48 -14.03 -9.89
C LEU A 482 -35.05 -12.69 -10.47
N GLY A 483 -35.97 -11.91 -11.03
CA GLY A 483 -35.67 -10.64 -11.70
C GLY A 483 -34.92 -10.81 -13.03
N VAL A 484 -35.10 -11.96 -13.70
CA VAL A 484 -34.47 -12.31 -14.99
C VAL A 484 -35.52 -12.53 -16.08
#